data_AF-A0A8J7EPZ7-F1
#
_entry.id   AF-A0A8J7EPZ7-F1
#
_cell.length_a   1.000
_cell.length_b   1.000
_cell.length_c   1.000
_cell.angle_alpha   90.00
_cell.angle_beta   90.00
_cell.angle_gamma   90.00
#
_symmetry.space_group_name_H-M   'P 1'
#
loop_
_entity.id
_entity.type
_entity.pdbx_description
1 polymer ?
#
loop_
_entity_poly.entity_id
_entity_poly.type
_entity_poly.pdbx_seq_one_letter_code
_entity_poly.pdbx_strand_id
1 'polypeptide(L)'
;MIKVFFGDHPPPYFHAIYGEYNALVSIESLEIIEGDLLGRAQKMVIDWAEMYQQDLLRMWNDQEFQKLPPLRGRLKRGRSVAN
;
A
#
# COMPACT_ATOMS: atom_id res chain seq x y z
N MET A 1 19.00 0.15 -33.15
CA MET A 1 19.32 0.63 -31.79
C MET A 1 18.01 0.95 -31.10
N ILE A 2 17.64 0.23 -30.04
CA ILE A 2 16.46 0.54 -29.23
C ILE A 2 16.97 1.30 -28.00
N LYS A 3 16.44 2.50 -27.78
CA LYS A 3 16.65 3.27 -26.56
C LYS A 3 15.28 3.52 -25.93
N VAL A 4 15.12 3.07 -24.70
CA VAL A 4 13.99 3.40 -23.83
C VAL A 4 14.47 4.52 -22.93
N PHE A 5 13.80 5.67 -22.98
CA PHE A 5 13.98 6.75 -22.02
C PHE A 5 12.72 6.79 -21.16
N PHE A 6 12.83 6.36 -19.91
CA PHE A 6 11.79 6.58 -18.90
C PHE A 6 11.88 8.03 -18.44
N GLY A 7 10.81 8.79 -18.60
CA GLY A 7 10.74 10.21 -18.27
C GLY A 7 10.62 10.45 -16.76
N ASP A 8 11.78 10.71 -16.16
CA ASP A 8 12.07 11.50 -14.96
C ASP A 8 11.45 11.21 -13.60
N HIS A 9 10.35 10.50 -13.44
CA HIS A 9 10.00 9.95 -12.12
C HIS A 9 9.31 8.59 -12.28
N PRO A 10 9.77 7.52 -11.59
CA PRO A 10 8.94 6.33 -11.42
C PRO A 10 7.57 6.76 -10.84
N PRO A 11 6.47 6.10 -11.22
CA PRO A 11 5.15 6.44 -10.69
C PRO A 11 5.20 6.46 -9.16
N PRO A 12 4.42 7.31 -8.48
CA PRO A 12 4.40 7.34 -7.02
C PRO A 12 4.27 5.93 -6.45
N TYR A 13 5.21 5.51 -5.58
CA TYR A 13 5.24 4.15 -5.05
C TYR A 13 5.56 4.13 -3.56
N PHE A 14 5.25 3.01 -2.91
CA PHE A 14 5.74 2.73 -1.57
C PHE A 14 6.30 1.31 -1.48
N HIS A 15 7.21 1.11 -0.51
CA HIS A 15 7.74 -0.21 -0.20
C HIS A 15 6.84 -0.91 0.82
N ALA A 16 6.39 -2.11 0.47
CA ALA A 16 5.72 -3.02 1.37
C ALA A 16 6.69 -4.13 1.78
N ILE A 17 6.83 -4.35 3.09
CA ILE A 17 7.69 -5.39 3.66
C ILE A 17 6.84 -6.28 4.54
N TYR A 18 6.86 -7.59 4.28
CA TYR A 18 6.15 -8.59 5.06
C TYR A 18 7.04 -9.82 5.28
N GLY A 19 7.64 -9.92 6.46
CA GLY A 19 8.64 -10.97 6.73
C GLY A 19 9.85 -10.81 5.81
N GLU A 20 10.16 -11.86 5.05
CA GLU A 20 11.23 -11.88 4.03
C GLU A 20 10.80 -11.36 2.65
N TYR A 21 9.51 -11.05 2.48
CA TYR A 21 8.95 -10.57 1.22
C TYR A 21 8.98 -9.04 1.15
N ASN A 22 9.33 -8.52 -0.01
CA ASN A 22 9.32 -7.09 -0.31
C ASN A 22 8.68 -6.83 -1.67
N ALA A 23 7.93 -5.75 -1.76
CA ALA A 23 7.35 -5.29 -3.02
C ALA A 23 7.36 -3.75 -3.10
N LEU A 24 7.56 -3.23 -4.31
CA LEU A 24 7.19 -1.87 -4.67
C LEU A 24 5.75 -1.87 -5.17
N VAL A 25 4.91 -1.06 -4.57
CA VAL A 25 3.49 -0.93 -4.92
C VAL A 25 3.24 0.47 -5.45
N SER A 26 2.64 0.56 -6.64
CA SER A 26 2.15 1.81 -7.22
C SER A 26 1.08 2.40 -6.31
N ILE A 27 1.24 3.67 -5.92
CA ILE A 27 0.20 4.39 -5.16
C ILE A 27 -1.00 4.68 -6.07
N GLU A 28 -0.79 4.95 -7.36
CA GLU A 28 -1.88 5.31 -8.28
C GLU A 28 -2.73 4.11 -8.70
N SER A 29 -2.08 3.02 -9.12
CA SER A 29 -2.78 1.83 -9.62
C SER A 29 -3.03 0.78 -8.54
N LEU A 30 -2.33 0.86 -7.41
CA LEU A 30 -2.33 -0.17 -6.35
C LEU A 30 -1.88 -1.55 -6.86
N GLU A 31 -1.09 -1.57 -7.93
CA GLU A 31 -0.46 -2.77 -8.48
C GLU A 31 0.97 -2.90 -7.97
N ILE A 32 1.44 -4.14 -7.85
CA ILE A 32 2.85 -4.43 -7.58
C ILE A 32 3.66 -4.11 -8.85
N ILE A 33 4.62 -3.19 -8.72
CA ILE A 33 5.55 -2.81 -9.78
C ILE A 33 6.72 -3.79 -9.82
N GLU A 34 7.25 -4.14 -8.64
CA GLU A 34 8.41 -5.02 -8.48
C GLU A 34 8.32 -5.79 -7.16
N GLY A 35 8.91 -6.98 -7.12
CA GLY A 35 8.91 -7.86 -5.96
C GLY A 35 7.62 -8.68 -5.86
N ASP A 36 7.39 -9.26 -4.69
CA ASP A 36 6.24 -10.13 -4.45
C ASP A 36 5.79 -10.06 -2.98
N LEU A 37 4.50 -10.27 -2.75
CA LEU A 37 3.89 -10.43 -1.44
C LEU A 37 2.97 -11.64 -1.49
N LEU A 38 3.15 -12.60 -0.58
CA LEU A 38 2.33 -13.81 -0.61
C LEU A 38 0.86 -13.55 -0.25
N GLY A 39 -0.04 -13.75 -1.22
CA GLY A 39 -1.49 -13.96 -1.04
C GLY A 39 -2.16 -12.98 -0.07
N ARG A 40 -2.31 -13.40 1.20
CA ARG A 40 -2.95 -12.58 2.23
C ARG A 40 -2.17 -11.29 2.52
N ALA A 41 -0.85 -11.30 2.46
CA ALA A 41 -0.02 -10.12 2.68
C ALA A 41 -0.26 -9.07 1.58
N GLN A 42 -0.28 -9.49 0.31
CA GLN A 42 -0.64 -8.61 -0.80
C GLN A 42 -2.03 -8.01 -0.57
N LYS A 43 -3.04 -8.84 -0.28
CA LYS A 43 -4.39 -8.35 -0.02
C LYS A 43 -4.43 -7.33 1.12
N MET A 44 -3.73 -7.58 2.22
CA MET A 44 -3.67 -6.63 3.34
C MET A 44 -2.99 -5.33 2.95
N VAL A 45 -1.92 -5.38 2.16
CA VAL A 45 -1.24 -4.17 1.69
C VAL A 45 -2.13 -3.37 0.74
N ILE A 46 -2.82 -4.03 -0.20
CA ILE A 46 -3.74 -3.36 -1.13
C ILE A 46 -4.95 -2.79 -0.39
N ASP A 47 -5.61 -3.55 0.48
CA ASP A 47 -6.76 -3.06 1.27
C ASP A 47 -6.36 -1.84 2.14
N TRP A 48 -5.13 -1.83 2.66
CA TRP A 48 -4.60 -0.69 3.40
C TRP A 48 -4.33 0.50 2.49
N ALA A 49 -3.72 0.27 1.34
CA ALA A 49 -3.39 1.31 0.38
C ALA A 49 -4.64 1.94 -0.25
N GLU A 50 -5.70 1.16 -0.51
CA GLU A 50 -7.01 1.67 -0.96
C GLU A 50 -7.60 2.64 0.06
N MET A 51 -7.50 2.33 1.36
CA MET A 51 -8.03 3.19 2.42
C MET A 51 -7.30 4.53 2.52
N TYR A 52 -6.00 4.54 2.23
CA TYR A 52 -5.13 5.70 2.43
C TYR A 52 -4.52 6.25 1.14
N GLN A 53 -5.04 5.88 -0.03
CA GLN A 53 -4.43 6.18 -1.32
C GLN A 53 -4.17 7.68 -1.49
N GLN A 54 -5.15 8.50 -1.10
CA GLN A 54 -5.04 9.96 -1.19
C GLN A 54 -4.04 10.54 -0.19
N ASP A 55 -3.93 9.96 1.00
CA ASP A 55 -2.90 10.36 1.97
C ASP A 55 -1.51 9.99 1.47
N LEU A 56 -1.34 8.79 0.88
CA LEU A 56 -0.09 8.35 0.28
C LEU A 56 0.33 9.27 -0.88
N LEU A 57 -0.60 9.65 -1.76
CA LEU A 57 -0.33 10.62 -2.83
C LEU A 57 0.09 11.98 -2.29
N ARG A 58 -0.58 12.48 -1.24
CA ARG A 58 -0.16 13.73 -0.57
C ARG A 58 1.24 13.63 0.03
N MET A 59 1.52 12.56 0.78
CA MET A 59 2.87 12.36 1.36
C MET A 59 3.94 12.28 0.27
N TRP A 60 3.64 11.62 -0.85
CA TRP A 60 4.55 11.55 -1.99
C TRP A 60 4.79 12.92 -2.62
N ASN A 61 3.75 13.72 -2.85
CA ASN A 61 3.89 15.02 -3.51
C ASN A 61 4.53 16.07 -2.60
N ASP A 62 4.09 16.12 -1.34
CA ASP A 62 4.52 17.15 -0.38
C ASP A 62 5.84 16.76 0.31
N GLN A 63 6.26 15.49 0.18
CA GLN A 63 7.42 14.91 0.87
C GLN A 63 7.33 14.99 2.40
N GLU A 64 6.11 15.12 2.94
CA GLU A 64 5.81 15.14 4.37
C GLU A 64 5.19 13.81 4.80
N PHE A 65 5.91 13.05 5.64
CA PHE A 65 5.49 11.72 6.07
C PHE A 65 4.73 11.76 7.38
N GLN A 66 3.58 11.09 7.42
CA GLN A 66 2.82 10.84 8.64
C GLN A 66 2.56 9.34 8.83
N LYS A 67 2.46 8.93 10.10
CA LYS A 67 2.11 7.56 10.42
C LYS A 67 0.61 7.33 10.22
N LEU A 68 0.26 6.51 9.25
CA LEU A 68 -1.12 6.09 9.03
C LEU A 68 -1.52 4.97 10.01
N PRO A 69 -2.79 4.91 10.43
CA PRO A 69 -3.28 3.80 11.22
C PRO A 69 -3.16 2.46 10.46
N PRO A 70 -2.95 1.34 11.17
CA PRO A 70 -2.98 0.03 10.53
C PRO A 70 -4.42 -0.33 10.12
N LEU A 71 -4.56 -1.30 9.22
CA LEU A 71 -5.86 -1.90 8.92
C LEU A 71 -6.53 -2.36 10.22
N ARG A 72 -7.66 -1.76 10.56
CA ARG A 72 -8.50 -2.26 11.64
C ARG A 72 -9.00 -3.62 11.21
N GLY A 73 -8.61 -4.67 11.94
CA GLY A 73 -9.24 -5.98 11.79
C GLY A 73 -10.76 -5.82 11.93
N ARG A 74 -11.54 -6.65 11.22
CA ARG A 74 -12.99 -6.76 11.45
C ARG A 74 -13.20 -7.09 12.93
N LEU A 75 -13.39 -6.09 13.77
CA LEU A 75 -13.97 -6.26 15.09
C LEU A 75 -15.31 -6.94 14.82
N LYS A 76 -15.48 -8.18 15.28
CA LYS A 76 -16.78 -8.82 15.28
C LYS A 76 -17.69 -7.92 16.11
N ARG A 77 -18.50 -7.10 15.44
CA ARG A 77 -19.60 -6.38 16.08
C ARG A 77 -20.51 -7.43 16.70
N GLY A 78 -20.66 -7.37 18.02
CA GLY A 78 -21.80 -7.91 18.75
C GLY A 78 -21.70 -9.39 19.14
N ARG A 79 -21.32 -9.63 20.40
CA ARG A 79 -22.20 -10.41 21.27
C ARG A 79 -22.43 -9.58 22.52
N SER A 80 -23.47 -8.74 22.47
CA SER A 80 -24.13 -8.29 23.69
C SER A 80 -24.78 -9.54 24.27
N VAL A 81 -24.21 -10.09 25.33
CA VAL A 81 -24.97 -10.90 26.28
C VAL A 81 -25.52 -9.90 27.28
N ALA A 82 -26.79 -9.54 27.09
CA ALA A 82 -27.59 -8.85 28.08
C ALA A 82 -28.67 -9.84 28.53
N ASN A 83 -28.66 -10.07 29.85
CA ASN A 83 -29.53 -10.88 30.71
C ASN A 83 -29.56 -12.39 30.49
#